data_AF-A0AAW6U680-F1
#
_entry.id   AF-A0AAW6U680-F1
#
_cell.length_a   1.000
_cell.length_b   1.000
_cell.length_c   1.000
_cell.angle_alpha   90.00
_cell.angle_beta   90.00
_cell.angle_gamma   90.00
#
_symmetry.space_group_name_H-M   'P 1'
#
loop_
_entity.id
_entity.type
_entity.pdbx_description
1 polymer ?
#
loop_
_entity_poly.entity_id
_entity_poly.type
_entity_poly.pdbx_seq_one_letter_code
_entity_poly.pdbx_strand_id
1 'polypeptide(L)'
;MNETMKGYVYRLKPTTKQINLINQTFGCVRKMWNLLLLERKSIYELYGKYPELLNSHDYLNPKRIKEEFPYMYDVNSQSLTTAWLHLKQAYRNFFNKSHDEPRYKSRHHPIQSYTTHTTNDNIRIEGTYLKLPKLGLVKIKLHRELPQGSMVNQQPSRKMESITMYL
;
A
#
# COMPACT_ATOMS: atom_id res chain seq x y z
N MET A 1 21.18 11.17 -24.78
CA MET A 1 20.35 9.99 -25.09
C MET A 1 19.30 9.90 -24.01
N ASN A 2 18.00 9.93 -24.33
CA ASN A 2 16.96 9.73 -23.34
C ASN A 2 16.88 8.23 -23.04
N GLU A 3 17.32 7.80 -21.86
CA GLU A 3 17.17 6.42 -21.41
C GLU A 3 15.67 6.14 -21.20
N THR A 4 15.07 5.38 -22.12
CA THR A 4 13.70 4.87 -21.95
C THR A 4 13.68 3.78 -20.89
N MET A 5 13.03 4.06 -19.76
CA MET A 5 12.75 3.05 -18.75
C MET A 5 11.76 2.00 -19.30
N LYS A 6 12.11 0.72 -19.21
CA LYS A 6 11.27 -0.42 -19.63
C LYS A 6 10.69 -1.13 -18.41
N GLY A 7 9.36 -1.19 -18.34
CA GLY A 7 8.65 -1.97 -17.32
C GLY A 7 8.49 -3.44 -17.72
N TYR A 8 8.73 -4.37 -16.78
CA TYR A 8 8.58 -5.81 -16.95
C TYR A 8 7.66 -6.37 -15.85
N VAL A 9 6.64 -7.11 -16.24
CA VAL A 9 5.66 -7.68 -15.31
C VAL A 9 5.90 -9.17 -15.12
N TYR A 10 6.18 -9.60 -13.90
CA TYR A 10 6.47 -10.99 -13.57
C TYR A 10 5.42 -11.59 -12.65
N ARG A 11 5.15 -12.89 -12.84
CA ARG A 11 4.20 -13.63 -12.00
C ARG A 11 4.88 -14.12 -10.70
N LEU A 12 4.29 -13.83 -9.55
CA LEU A 12 4.62 -14.39 -8.25
C LEU A 12 3.96 -15.76 -8.06
N LYS A 13 4.66 -16.66 -7.38
CA LYS A 13 4.16 -17.96 -6.91
C LYS A 13 4.33 -18.03 -5.39
N PRO A 14 3.48 -17.34 -4.61
CA PRO A 14 3.55 -17.35 -3.16
C PRO A 14 3.13 -18.70 -2.58
N THR A 15 3.70 -19.06 -1.43
CA THR A 15 3.22 -20.19 -0.62
C THR A 15 1.90 -19.85 0.07
N THR A 16 1.19 -20.87 0.59
CA THR A 16 -0.04 -20.67 1.36
C THR A 16 0.15 -19.69 2.53
N LYS A 17 1.28 -19.79 3.25
CA LYS A 17 1.62 -18.88 4.34
C LYS A 17 1.78 -17.43 3.86
N GLN A 18 2.43 -17.23 2.71
CA GLN A 18 2.59 -15.91 2.11
C GLN A 18 1.26 -15.33 1.63
N ILE A 19 0.40 -16.15 1.02
CA ILE A 19 -0.95 -15.76 0.61
C ILE A 19 -1.75 -15.29 1.83
N ASN A 20 -1.70 -16.03 2.94
CA ASN A 20 -2.39 -15.65 4.17
C ASN A 20 -1.89 -14.29 4.72
N LEU A 21 -0.58 -14.06 4.73
CA LEU A 21 -0.01 -12.78 5.17
C LEU A 21 -0.39 -11.61 4.25
N ILE A 22 -0.44 -11.84 2.93
CA ILE A 22 -0.91 -10.84 1.96
C ILE A 22 -2.37 -10.49 2.23
N ASN A 23 -3.23 -11.49 2.41
CA ASN A 23 -4.65 -11.28 2.71
C ASN A 23 -4.85 -10.54 4.04
N GLN A 24 -4.07 -10.90 5.07
CA GLN A 24 -4.06 -10.16 6.34
C GLN A 24 -3.63 -8.71 6.13
N THR A 25 -2.63 -8.46 5.30
CA THR A 25 -2.18 -7.10 4.97
C THR A 25 -3.30 -6.30 4.30
N PHE A 26 -4.04 -6.88 3.36
CA PHE A 26 -5.20 -6.20 2.75
C PHE A 26 -6.28 -5.88 3.76
N GLY A 27 -6.57 -6.80 4.67
CA GLY A 27 -7.48 -6.56 5.79
C GLY A 27 -7.04 -5.37 6.64
N CYS A 28 -5.77 -5.34 7.05
CA CYS A 28 -5.21 -4.28 7.88
C CYS A 28 -5.20 -2.92 7.17
N VAL A 29 -4.76 -2.88 5.90
CA VAL A 29 -4.75 -1.65 5.08
C VAL A 29 -6.16 -1.09 4.88
N ARG A 30 -7.15 -1.96 4.61
CA ARG A 30 -8.55 -1.55 4.47
C ARG A 30 -9.10 -1.00 5.77
N LYS A 31 -8.81 -1.65 6.91
CA LYS A 31 -9.24 -1.17 8.23
C LYS A 31 -8.58 0.17 8.56
N MET A 32 -7.28 0.31 8.36
CA MET A 32 -6.54 1.56 8.52
C MET A 32 -7.19 2.70 7.74
N TRP A 33 -7.43 2.51 6.43
CA TRP A 33 -8.11 3.51 5.59
C TRP A 33 -9.50 3.87 6.11
N ASN A 34 -10.32 2.87 6.44
CA ASN A 34 -11.70 3.10 6.85
C ASN A 34 -11.80 3.80 8.21
N LEU A 35 -10.92 3.50 9.16
CA LEU A 35 -10.86 4.19 10.46
C LEU A 35 -10.47 5.64 10.31
N LEU A 36 -9.41 5.92 9.54
CA LEU A 36 -8.96 7.28 9.27
C LEU A 36 -10.02 8.10 8.51
N LEU A 37 -10.72 7.48 7.54
CA LEU A 37 -11.80 8.13 6.80
C LEU A 37 -13.02 8.41 7.69
N LEU A 38 -13.37 7.47 8.57
CA LEU A 38 -14.45 7.63 9.53
C LEU A 38 -14.20 8.84 10.44
N GLU A 39 -13.05 8.87 11.11
CA GLU A 39 -12.67 10.00 11.96
C GLU A 39 -12.75 11.32 11.18
N ARG A 40 -12.17 11.37 9.98
CA ARG A 40 -12.13 12.61 9.20
C ARG A 40 -13.52 13.11 8.82
N LYS A 41 -14.44 12.20 8.46
CA LYS A 41 -15.84 12.55 8.18
C LYS A 41 -16.54 13.04 9.46
N SER A 42 -16.40 12.33 10.57
CA SER A 42 -17.02 12.71 11.86
C SER A 42 -16.53 14.07 12.38
N ILE A 43 -15.23 14.34 12.28
CA ILE A 43 -14.64 15.61 12.71
C ILE A 43 -15.09 16.76 11.79
N TYR A 44 -15.19 16.51 10.48
CA TYR A 44 -15.72 17.51 9.55
C TYR A 44 -17.21 17.79 9.78
N GLU A 45 -18.01 16.79 10.15
CA GLU A 45 -19.42 16.97 10.49
C GLU A 45 -19.59 17.85 11.75
N LEU A 46 -18.75 17.64 12.77
CA LEU A 46 -18.78 18.42 14.01
C LEU A 46 -18.21 19.84 13.85
N TYR A 47 -17.06 19.97 13.16
CA TYR A 47 -16.25 21.18 13.16
C TYR A 47 -16.04 21.81 11.79
N GLY A 48 -16.68 21.32 10.73
CA GLY A 48 -16.46 21.80 9.36
C GLY A 48 -16.73 23.29 9.14
N LYS A 49 -17.55 23.92 10.02
CA LYS A 49 -17.81 25.36 10.02
C LYS A 49 -16.82 26.18 10.86
N TYR A 50 -15.92 25.53 11.60
CA TYR A 50 -14.99 26.14 12.55
C TYR A 50 -13.54 25.76 12.18
N PRO A 51 -12.89 26.53 11.28
CA PRO A 51 -11.56 26.19 10.78
C PRO A 51 -10.50 26.00 11.86
N GLU A 52 -10.55 26.79 12.94
CA GLU A 52 -9.60 26.69 14.06
C GLU A 52 -9.69 25.34 14.79
N LEU A 53 -10.91 24.86 15.05
CA LEU A 53 -11.14 23.55 15.67
C LEU A 53 -10.76 22.41 14.72
N LEU A 54 -11.06 22.54 13.43
CA LEU A 54 -10.72 21.54 12.41
C LEU A 54 -9.20 21.38 12.24
N ASN A 55 -8.46 22.49 12.31
CA ASN A 55 -7.01 22.53 12.12
C ASN A 55 -6.23 22.14 13.39
N SER A 56 -6.81 22.36 14.58
CA SER A 56 -6.20 21.96 15.86
C SER A 56 -6.50 20.52 16.26
N HIS A 57 -7.43 19.84 15.56
CA HIS A 57 -7.76 18.46 15.85
C HIS A 57 -6.57 17.51 15.61
N ASP A 58 -6.30 16.67 16.61
CA ASP A 58 -5.20 15.72 16.60
C ASP A 58 -5.66 14.36 16.04
N TYR A 59 -5.65 14.27 14.70
CA TYR A 59 -6.12 13.12 13.95
C TYR A 59 -5.37 11.81 14.26
N LEU A 60 -6.06 10.69 14.10
CA LEU A 60 -5.49 9.36 14.10
C LEU A 60 -4.30 9.24 13.14
N ASN A 61 -3.34 8.44 13.56
CA ASN A 61 -2.16 8.10 12.79
C ASN A 61 -1.88 6.59 12.91
N PRO A 62 -0.98 6.04 12.07
CA PRO A 62 -0.71 4.60 12.09
C PRO A 62 -0.23 4.07 13.44
N LYS A 63 0.43 4.87 14.27
CA LYS A 63 0.91 4.45 15.59
C LYS A 63 -0.28 4.19 16.52
N ARG A 64 -1.19 5.16 16.67
CA ARG A 64 -2.38 5.05 17.53
C ARG A 64 -3.27 3.87 17.13
N ILE A 65 -3.52 3.72 15.84
CA ILE A 65 -4.35 2.62 15.33
C ILE A 65 -3.69 1.25 15.61
N LYS A 66 -2.36 1.16 15.54
CA LYS A 66 -1.66 -0.09 15.85
C LYS A 66 -1.61 -0.40 17.35
N GLU A 67 -1.59 0.61 18.21
CA GLU A 67 -1.73 0.44 19.66
C GLU A 67 -3.10 -0.15 20.01
N GLU A 68 -4.17 0.31 19.36
CA GLU A 68 -5.53 -0.23 19.52
C GLU A 68 -5.71 -1.62 18.86
N PHE A 69 -5.01 -1.87 17.75
CA PHE A 69 -5.09 -3.13 17.00
C PHE A 69 -3.72 -3.82 16.86
N PRO A 70 -3.21 -4.51 17.90
CA PRO A 70 -1.84 -5.06 17.90
C PRO A 70 -1.52 -6.07 16.80
N TYR A 71 -2.49 -6.82 16.28
CA TYR A 71 -2.26 -7.73 15.13
C TYR A 71 -1.79 -7.00 13.85
N MET A 72 -1.91 -5.68 13.78
CA MET A 72 -1.37 -4.88 12.68
C MET A 72 0.17 -4.75 12.71
N TYR A 73 0.85 -5.17 13.78
CA TYR A 73 2.32 -5.27 13.82
C TYR A 73 2.87 -6.46 13.01
N ASP A 74 2.02 -7.45 12.69
CA ASP A 74 2.40 -8.64 11.94
C ASP A 74 2.64 -8.32 10.45
N VAL A 75 1.93 -7.32 9.93
CA VAL A 75 1.98 -6.93 8.51
C VAL A 75 3.08 -5.89 8.24
N ASN A 76 3.34 -5.63 6.96
CA ASN A 76 4.33 -4.62 6.57
C ASN A 76 3.88 -3.22 7.00
N SER A 77 4.68 -2.56 7.84
CA SER A 77 4.42 -1.20 8.33
C SER A 77 4.33 -0.19 7.19
N GLN A 78 5.11 -0.37 6.12
CA GLN A 78 5.09 0.52 4.97
C GLN A 78 3.72 0.52 4.28
N SER A 79 3.04 -0.62 4.21
CA SER A 79 1.71 -0.73 3.60
C SER A 79 0.65 0.05 4.40
N LEU A 80 0.75 0.03 5.74
CA LEU A 80 -0.13 0.80 6.62
C LEU A 80 0.13 2.31 6.51
N THR A 81 1.40 2.72 6.53
CA THR A 81 1.79 4.12 6.34
C THR A 81 1.36 4.65 4.97
N THR A 82 1.50 3.83 3.93
CA THR A 82 1.06 4.18 2.57
C THR A 82 -0.45 4.42 2.52
N ALA A 83 -1.26 3.61 3.22
CA ALA A 83 -2.70 3.83 3.30
C ALA A 83 -3.07 5.19 3.92
N TRP A 84 -2.37 5.57 5.00
CA TRP A 84 -2.53 6.85 5.66
C TRP A 84 -2.11 8.02 4.75
N LEU A 85 -0.96 7.92 4.07
CA LEU A 85 -0.50 8.93 3.11
C LEU A 85 -1.46 9.07 1.92
N HIS A 86 -1.97 7.97 1.39
CA HIS A 86 -2.95 7.98 0.30
C HIS A 86 -4.24 8.69 0.72
N LEU A 87 -4.72 8.51 1.94
CA LEU A 87 -5.91 9.22 2.41
C LEU A 87 -5.66 10.72 2.52
N LYS A 88 -4.50 11.11 3.09
CA LYS A 88 -4.09 12.53 3.13
C LYS A 88 -4.05 13.13 1.73
N GLN A 89 -3.47 12.43 0.77
CA GLN A 89 -3.43 12.89 -0.62
C GLN A 89 -4.82 12.96 -1.25
N ALA A 90 -5.67 11.96 -1.01
CA ALA A 90 -7.03 11.94 -1.54
C ALA A 90 -7.86 13.14 -1.04
N TYR A 91 -7.72 13.53 0.23
CA TYR A 91 -8.34 14.75 0.73
C TYR A 91 -7.74 16.03 0.12
N ARG A 92 -6.42 16.11 -0.06
CA ARG A 92 -5.80 17.24 -0.77
C ARG A 92 -6.37 17.39 -2.20
N ASN A 93 -6.55 16.27 -2.88
CA ASN A 93 -7.13 16.22 -4.23
C ASN A 93 -8.64 16.54 -4.24
N PHE A 94 -9.35 16.20 -3.18
CA PHE A 94 -10.75 16.59 -3.03
C PHE A 94 -10.86 18.11 -2.84
N PHE A 95 -10.07 18.70 -1.94
CA PHE A 95 -10.12 20.13 -1.66
C PHE A 95 -9.62 21.01 -2.82
N ASN A 96 -8.68 20.52 -3.63
CA ASN A 96 -8.25 21.21 -4.85
C ASN A 96 -9.17 20.96 -6.06
N LYS A 97 -10.33 20.29 -5.86
CA LYS A 97 -11.35 19.98 -6.87
C LYS A 97 -10.85 19.13 -8.05
N SER A 98 -9.76 18.38 -7.88
CA SER A 98 -9.27 17.48 -8.93
C SER A 98 -9.87 16.08 -8.86
N HIS A 99 -10.39 15.66 -7.70
CA HIS A 99 -10.99 14.35 -7.49
C HIS A 99 -12.21 14.44 -6.57
N ASP A 100 -13.08 13.42 -6.63
CA ASP A 100 -14.21 13.28 -5.72
C ASP A 100 -13.78 12.97 -4.28
N GLU A 101 -14.72 13.10 -3.35
CA GLU A 101 -14.52 12.75 -1.94
C GLU A 101 -14.05 11.29 -1.78
N PRO A 102 -13.05 11.02 -0.90
CA PRO A 102 -12.64 9.66 -0.59
C PRO A 102 -13.79 8.78 -0.08
N ARG A 103 -13.86 7.54 -0.58
CA ARG A 103 -14.89 6.55 -0.20
C ARG A 103 -14.31 5.44 0.68
N TYR A 104 -15.17 4.77 1.45
CA TYR A 104 -14.78 3.59 2.22
C TYR A 104 -14.32 2.45 1.30
N LYS A 105 -13.30 1.71 1.72
CA LYS A 105 -12.79 0.54 1.02
C LYS A 105 -13.62 -0.70 1.37
N SER A 106 -14.07 -1.43 0.33
CA SER A 106 -14.79 -2.69 0.45
C SER A 106 -13.85 -3.91 0.37
N ARG A 107 -14.21 -4.99 1.07
CA ARG A 107 -13.54 -6.30 0.94
C ARG A 107 -13.72 -6.88 -0.46
N HIS A 108 -14.88 -6.64 -1.06
CA HIS A 108 -15.29 -7.20 -2.34
C HIS A 108 -14.82 -6.38 -3.54
N HIS A 109 -13.97 -5.37 -3.30
CA HIS A 109 -13.39 -4.61 -4.39
C HIS A 109 -12.52 -5.55 -5.24
N PRO A 110 -12.77 -5.63 -6.57
CA PRO A 110 -12.18 -6.66 -7.43
C PRO A 110 -10.66 -6.55 -7.56
N ILE A 111 -10.12 -5.37 -7.26
CA ILE A 111 -8.68 -5.09 -7.29
C ILE A 111 -8.19 -4.92 -5.85
N GLN A 112 -7.30 -5.80 -5.41
CA GLN A 112 -6.54 -5.67 -4.16
C GLN A 112 -5.06 -5.68 -4.51
N SER A 113 -4.32 -4.68 -4.05
CA SER A 113 -2.90 -4.52 -4.35
C SER A 113 -2.07 -4.53 -3.09
N TYR A 114 -0.98 -5.29 -3.12
CA TYR A 114 0.11 -5.15 -2.17
C TYR A 114 1.04 -4.07 -2.73
N THR A 115 1.54 -3.18 -1.87
CA THR A 115 2.55 -2.19 -2.26
C THR A 115 3.58 -2.13 -1.16
N THR A 116 4.83 -2.21 -1.57
CA THR A 116 6.00 -2.07 -0.70
C THR A 116 6.99 -1.15 -1.38
N HIS A 117 7.72 -0.39 -0.58
CA HIS A 117 8.71 0.56 -1.08
C HIS A 117 10.11 -0.04 -0.94
N THR A 118 10.92 0.17 -1.97
CA THR A 118 12.32 -0.24 -1.96
C THR A 118 13.10 0.74 -1.09
N THR A 119 13.63 0.26 0.02
CA THR A 119 14.44 1.02 0.96
C THR A 119 15.61 0.15 1.41
N ASN A 120 16.85 0.63 1.30
CA ASN A 120 18.05 -0.08 1.75
C ASN A 120 18.14 -1.54 1.24
N ASP A 121 17.90 -1.77 -0.06
CA ASP A 121 18.00 -3.10 -0.69
C ASP A 121 17.09 -4.19 -0.06
N ASN A 122 15.99 -3.78 0.58
CA ASN A 122 15.01 -4.68 1.19
C ASN A 122 14.19 -5.49 0.16
N ILE A 123 14.19 -5.08 -1.11
CA ILE A 123 13.53 -5.76 -2.22
C ILE A 123 14.57 -6.02 -3.30
N ARG A 124 14.81 -7.30 -3.58
CA ARG A 124 15.79 -7.75 -4.58
C ARG A 124 15.47 -9.14 -5.09
N ILE A 125 16.13 -9.51 -6.17
CA ILE A 125 16.02 -10.83 -6.78
C ILE A 125 17.19 -11.70 -6.34
N GLU A 126 16.88 -12.89 -5.85
CA GLU A 126 17.84 -13.91 -5.45
C GLU A 126 17.54 -15.17 -6.28
N GLY A 127 18.21 -15.30 -7.43
CA GLY A 127 17.96 -16.37 -8.41
C GLY A 127 16.53 -16.34 -8.96
N THR A 128 15.72 -17.33 -8.60
CA THR A 128 14.30 -17.42 -9.01
C THR A 128 13.32 -16.95 -7.94
N TYR A 129 13.81 -16.18 -6.96
CA TYR A 129 13.02 -15.63 -5.87
C TYR A 129 13.12 -14.10 -5.82
N LEU A 130 12.05 -13.48 -5.35
CA LEU A 130 12.01 -12.07 -4.98
C LEU A 130 11.92 -11.97 -3.47
N LYS A 131 12.89 -11.31 -2.86
CA LYS A 131 12.86 -10.96 -1.45
C LYS A 131 11.93 -9.77 -1.24
N LEU A 132 10.97 -9.91 -0.33
CA LEU A 132 10.02 -8.86 0.05
C LEU A 132 10.03 -8.65 1.57
N PRO A 133 9.84 -7.41 2.05
CA PRO A 133 9.66 -7.13 3.47
C PRO A 133 8.50 -7.92 4.06
N LYS A 134 8.73 -8.55 5.23
CA LYS A 134 7.81 -9.43 5.99
C LYS A 134 7.37 -10.72 5.26
N LEU A 135 7.25 -10.73 3.93
CA LEU A 135 6.88 -11.92 3.15
C LEU A 135 8.07 -12.89 2.93
N GLY A 136 9.30 -12.39 3.01
CA GLY A 136 10.50 -13.18 2.75
C GLY A 136 10.69 -13.46 1.25
N LEU A 137 11.26 -14.62 0.92
CA LEU A 137 11.52 -15.05 -0.46
C LEU A 137 10.25 -15.59 -1.11
N VAL A 138 9.75 -14.89 -2.13
CA VAL A 138 8.60 -15.29 -2.93
C VAL A 138 9.08 -15.78 -4.29
N LYS A 139 8.68 -16.98 -4.70
CA LYS A 139 9.12 -17.53 -6.00
C LYS A 139 8.57 -16.68 -7.14
N ILE A 140 9.41 -16.37 -8.13
CA ILE A 140 9.03 -15.61 -9.31
C ILE A 140 9.15 -16.46 -10.57
N LYS A 141 8.20 -16.31 -11.49
CA LYS A 141 8.29 -16.90 -12.83
C LYS A 141 9.00 -15.92 -13.75
N LEU A 142 10.33 -15.98 -13.76
CA LEU A 142 11.16 -15.26 -14.73
C LEU A 142 10.94 -15.87 -16.13
N HIS A 143 10.30 -15.09 -17.00
CA HIS A 143 10.12 -15.44 -18.42
C HIS A 143 11.03 -14.60 -19.32
N ARG A 144 11.80 -13.67 -18.71
CA ARG A 144 12.79 -12.80 -19.33
C ARG A 144 13.89 -12.55 -18.29
N GLU A 145 15.14 -12.57 -18.73
CA GLU A 145 16.27 -12.16 -17.90
C GLU A 145 16.18 -10.67 -17.58
N LEU A 146 16.73 -10.31 -16.43
CA LEU A 146 16.71 -8.95 -15.91
C LEU A 146 18.10 -8.34 -16.05
N PRO A 147 18.24 -7.21 -16.74
CA PRO A 147 19.48 -6.43 -16.79
C PRO A 147 20.04 -6.14 -15.39
N GLN A 148 21.36 -6.12 -15.30
CA GLN A 148 22.05 -5.71 -14.08
C GLN A 148 21.65 -4.27 -13.70
N GLY A 149 21.36 -4.02 -12.42
CA GLY A 149 20.86 -2.70 -11.96
C GLY A 149 19.33 -2.54 -11.95
N SER A 150 18.59 -3.64 -12.15
CA SER A 150 17.12 -3.64 -12.14
C SER A 150 16.50 -3.06 -10.86
N MET A 151 15.58 -2.10 -11.00
CA MET A 151 14.79 -1.58 -9.89
C MET A 151 13.43 -2.29 -9.77
N VAL A 152 13.23 -2.99 -8.66
CA VAL A 152 11.93 -3.61 -8.38
C VAL A 152 11.02 -2.54 -7.79
N ASN A 153 9.98 -2.16 -8.53
CA ASN A 153 8.80 -1.53 -7.94
C ASN A 153 7.64 -2.52 -8.00
N GLN A 154 6.57 -2.25 -7.26
CA GLN A 154 5.34 -3.04 -7.36
C GLN A 154 4.19 -2.12 -7.73
N GLN A 155 3.48 -2.46 -8.81
CA GLN A 155 2.21 -1.83 -9.14
C GLN A 155 1.01 -2.73 -8.79
N PRO A 156 -0.17 -2.14 -8.54
CA PRO A 156 -1.43 -2.86 -8.42
C PRO A 156 -1.69 -3.74 -9.64
N SER A 157 -1.70 -5.05 -9.46
CA SER A 157 -2.16 -5.98 -10.48
C SER A 157 -3.64 -6.32 -10.27
N ARG A 158 -4.40 -6.43 -11.37
CA ARG A 158 -5.81 -6.89 -11.35
C ARG A 158 -5.95 -8.32 -10.80
N LYS A 159 -4.87 -9.10 -10.76
CA LYS A 159 -4.78 -10.39 -10.08
C LYS A 159 -3.51 -10.38 -9.24
N MET A 160 -3.62 -10.68 -7.96
CA MET A 160 -2.54 -10.71 -6.93
C MET A 160 -1.24 -11.44 -7.31
N GLU A 161 -1.23 -12.07 -8.48
CA GLU A 161 -0.18 -12.92 -9.01
C GLU A 161 0.96 -12.15 -9.68
N SER A 162 1.00 -10.82 -9.77
CA SER A 162 2.10 -10.16 -10.51
C SER A 162 2.69 -8.91 -9.87
N ILE A 163 3.99 -8.71 -10.13
CA ILE A 163 4.77 -7.51 -9.77
C ILE A 163 5.33 -6.88 -11.06
N THR A 164 5.28 -5.56 -11.15
CA THR A 164 5.80 -4.76 -12.27
C THR A 164 7.14 -4.13 -11.90
N MET A 165 8.23 -4.71 -12.37
CA MET A 165 9.60 -4.24 -12.17
C MET A 165 9.98 -3.21 -13.24
N TYR A 166 10.71 -2.16 -12.90
CA TYR A 166 11.13 -1.13 -13.85
C TYR A 166 12.64 -1.17 -14.05
N LEU A 167 13.05 -1.05 -15.31
CA LEU A 167 14.43 -1.01 -15.76
C LEU A 167 14.72 0.33 -16.36
#